data_AF-A0A224Z9U0-F1
#
_entry.id   AF-A0A224Z9U0-F1
#
_cell.length_a   1.000
_cell.length_b   1.000
_cell.length_c   1.000
_cell.angle_alpha   90.00
_cell.angle_beta   90.00
_cell.angle_gamma   90.00
#
_symmetry.space_group_name_H-M   'P 1'
#
loop_
_entity.id
_entity.type
_entity.pdbx_description
1 polymer ?
#
loop_
_entity_poly.entity_id
_entity_poly.type
_entity_poly.pdbx_seq_one_letter_code
_entity_poly.pdbx_strand_id
1 'polypeptide(L)'
;MIRRNTYHKKGMKEKDTLRLLQALVLSRVTYGLPYHSLHRSEESQVDALIRSAFKAALGLPISTPTERLLALGIHNSYVELSAAVLISQRNRLSATSAGSAILTRIGISPHPQHIDEELVDVAQEVRRQISFAPVPKNMHHEFHAERRNARVNWLRKQFGSASNVAYVDAASYDWQRRIITIVDNNMTLLTSASVRTTSATKAESTAIALTVNFQERKGESSVIPSDSHLFTRPPSGNGTEAIRTQTRSPPSVDLVPGTRRARRQ
;
A
#
# COMPACT_ATOMS: atom_id res chain seq x y z
N MET A 1 13.42 -2.51 -29.67
CA MET A 1 13.63 -3.77 -28.94
C MET A 1 12.32 -4.52 -28.67
N ILE A 2 11.41 -4.05 -27.80
CA ILE A 2 10.17 -4.77 -27.43
C ILE A 2 9.39 -5.31 -28.63
N ARG A 3 9.02 -4.45 -29.61
CA ARG A 3 8.30 -4.87 -30.84
C ARG A 3 8.97 -6.04 -31.59
N ARG A 4 10.31 -6.10 -31.62
CA ARG A 4 11.07 -7.18 -32.29
C ARG A 4 10.92 -8.52 -31.55
N ASN A 5 10.88 -8.50 -30.22
CA ASN A 5 10.66 -9.72 -29.44
C ASN A 5 9.20 -10.16 -29.47
N THR A 6 8.23 -9.23 -29.41
CA THR A 6 6.79 -9.57 -29.46
C THR A 6 6.36 -10.12 -30.84
N TYR A 7 7.03 -9.72 -31.93
CA TYR A 7 6.74 -10.21 -33.28
C TYR A 7 7.04 -11.71 -33.44
N HIS A 8 8.11 -12.21 -32.81
CA HIS A 8 8.44 -13.63 -32.78
C HIS A 8 7.64 -14.37 -31.69
N LYS A 9 6.36 -14.65 -31.99
CA LYS A 9 5.36 -15.32 -31.12
C LYS A 9 5.74 -16.70 -30.54
N LYS A 10 6.95 -17.22 -30.78
CA LYS A 10 7.41 -18.56 -30.37
C LYS A 10 8.13 -18.63 -29.01
N GLY A 11 8.43 -17.51 -28.36
CA GLY A 11 9.32 -17.48 -27.18
C GLY A 11 8.73 -16.92 -25.88
N MET A 12 8.21 -15.69 -25.89
CA MET A 12 7.82 -14.97 -24.67
C MET A 12 6.30 -14.88 -24.52
N LYS A 13 5.78 -15.15 -23.31
CA LYS A 13 4.37 -14.88 -23.00
C LYS A 13 4.17 -13.38 -22.72
N GLU A 14 2.92 -12.94 -22.76
CA GLU A 14 2.53 -11.56 -22.46
C GLU A 14 3.09 -11.08 -21.11
N LYS A 15 2.94 -11.90 -20.05
CA LYS A 15 3.49 -11.65 -18.71
C LYS A 15 4.99 -11.38 -18.71
N ASP A 16 5.76 -12.16 -19.48
CA ASP A 16 7.22 -12.02 -19.56
C ASP A 16 7.61 -10.75 -20.34
N THR A 17 6.83 -10.42 -21.37
CA THR A 17 7.00 -9.20 -22.18
C THR A 17 6.71 -7.94 -21.37
N LEU A 18 5.65 -7.97 -20.55
CA LEU A 18 5.33 -6.90 -19.58
C LEU A 18 6.41 -6.77 -18.49
N ARG A 19 6.99 -7.89 -18.01
CA ARG A 19 8.11 -7.87 -17.05
C ARG A 19 9.37 -7.25 -17.68
N LEU A 20 9.67 -7.56 -18.93
CA LEU A 20 10.78 -6.97 -19.68
C LEU A 20 10.56 -5.46 -19.93
N LEU A 21 9.32 -5.04 -20.22
CA LEU A 21 8.96 -3.62 -20.30
C LEU A 21 9.20 -2.89 -18.97
N GLN A 22 8.75 -3.46 -17.85
CA GLN A 22 8.98 -2.89 -16.52
C GLN A 22 10.49 -2.78 -16.22
N ALA A 23 11.25 -3.83 -16.51
CA ALA A 23 12.69 -3.91 -16.22
C ALA A 23 13.57 -2.98 -17.09
N LEU A 24 13.13 -2.60 -18.29
CA LEU A 24 13.94 -1.81 -19.24
C LEU A 24 13.39 -0.41 -19.55
N VAL A 25 12.07 -0.25 -19.69
CA VAL A 25 11.45 1.03 -20.05
C VAL A 25 11.10 1.82 -18.79
N LEU A 26 10.30 1.23 -17.89
CA LEU A 26 9.89 1.93 -16.68
C LEU A 26 11.09 2.21 -15.77
N SER A 27 11.99 1.24 -15.58
CA SER A 27 13.21 1.43 -14.79
C SER A 27 14.00 2.67 -15.23
N ARG A 28 14.22 2.86 -16.53
CA ARG A 28 14.94 4.01 -17.11
C ARG A 28 14.19 5.32 -16.90
N VAL A 29 12.87 5.34 -17.14
CA VAL A 29 12.03 6.50 -16.85
C VAL A 29 12.11 6.87 -15.36
N THR A 30 11.93 5.91 -14.46
CA THR A 30 11.91 6.15 -13.00
C THR A 30 13.28 6.44 -12.38
N TYR A 31 14.39 6.15 -13.08
CA TYR A 31 15.73 6.24 -12.50
C TYR A 31 16.23 7.68 -12.34
N GLY A 32 16.08 8.51 -13.38
CA GLY A 32 16.57 9.90 -13.37
C GLY A 32 15.48 10.94 -13.55
N LEU A 33 14.46 10.63 -14.36
CA LEU A 33 13.47 11.60 -14.82
C LEU A 33 12.66 12.29 -13.69
N PRO A 34 12.27 11.61 -12.59
CA PRO A 34 11.55 12.24 -11.48
C PRO A 34 12.30 13.37 -10.75
N TYR A 35 13.62 13.51 -10.95
CA TYR A 35 14.43 14.56 -10.33
C TYR A 35 14.61 15.79 -11.22
N HIS A 36 14.09 15.77 -12.45
CA HIS A 36 14.12 16.91 -13.37
C HIS A 36 12.80 17.66 -13.36
N SER A 37 12.87 19.00 -13.43
CA SER A 37 11.72 19.87 -13.64
C SER A 37 11.25 19.79 -15.10
N LEU A 38 10.27 18.92 -15.36
CA LEU A 38 9.66 18.75 -16.68
C LEU A 38 8.47 19.68 -16.88
N HIS A 39 8.25 20.07 -18.14
CA HIS A 39 7.02 20.72 -18.57
C HIS A 39 5.93 19.68 -18.87
N ARG A 40 4.65 20.08 -18.77
CA ARG A 40 3.49 19.21 -19.07
C ARG A 40 3.54 18.58 -20.47
N SER A 41 4.16 19.25 -21.44
CA SER A 41 4.41 18.72 -22.79
C SER A 41 5.38 17.54 -22.78
N GLU A 42 6.46 17.62 -22.00
CA GLU A 42 7.46 16.57 -21.84
C GLU A 42 6.89 15.38 -21.05
N GLU A 43 6.13 15.64 -19.97
CA GLU A 43 5.38 14.60 -19.25
C GLU A 43 4.42 13.84 -20.18
N SER A 44 3.70 14.57 -21.05
CA SER A 44 2.79 13.99 -22.04
C SER A 44 3.51 13.14 -23.09
N GLN A 45 4.75 13.49 -23.46
CA GLN A 45 5.60 12.68 -24.33
C GLN A 45 6.07 11.40 -23.63
N VAL A 46 6.47 11.47 -22.36
CA VAL A 46 6.85 10.30 -21.55
C VAL A 46 5.67 9.34 -21.42
N ASP A 47 4.48 9.86 -21.13
CA ASP A 47 3.25 9.07 -21.10
C ASP A 47 2.91 8.46 -22.48
N ALA A 48 3.17 9.17 -23.59
CA ALA A 48 3.02 8.61 -24.92
C ALA A 48 4.02 7.47 -25.19
N LEU A 49 5.27 7.60 -24.74
CA LEU A 49 6.29 6.55 -24.81
C LEU A 49 5.87 5.31 -23.99
N ILE A 50 5.44 5.50 -22.73
CA ILE A 50 4.92 4.44 -21.86
C ILE A 50 3.75 3.72 -22.55
N ARG A 51 2.72 4.45 -22.99
CA ARG A 51 1.58 3.87 -23.72
C ARG A 51 2.03 3.10 -24.96
N SER A 52 2.96 3.64 -25.75
CA SER A 52 3.45 2.98 -26.96
C SER A 52 4.19 1.66 -26.67
N ALA A 53 4.93 1.60 -25.56
CA ALA A 53 5.60 0.41 -25.09
C ALA A 53 4.59 -0.64 -24.60
N PHE A 54 3.58 -0.24 -23.82
CA PHE A 54 2.54 -1.16 -23.35
C PHE A 54 1.70 -1.72 -24.50
N LYS A 55 1.28 -0.88 -25.47
CA LYS A 55 0.63 -1.38 -26.70
C LYS A 55 1.49 -2.43 -27.41
N ALA A 56 2.78 -2.14 -27.58
CA ALA A 56 3.71 -3.08 -28.21
C ALA A 56 3.90 -4.38 -27.41
N ALA A 57 3.95 -4.33 -26.08
CA ALA A 57 4.10 -5.51 -25.23
C ALA A 57 2.87 -6.43 -25.25
N LEU A 58 1.68 -5.84 -25.37
CA LEU A 58 0.38 -6.52 -25.43
C LEU A 58 0.00 -6.97 -26.87
N GLY A 59 0.85 -6.70 -27.87
CA GLY A 59 0.54 -6.97 -29.28
C GLY A 59 -0.57 -6.11 -29.88
N LEU A 60 -0.94 -5.01 -29.22
CA LEU A 60 -2.00 -4.11 -29.65
C LEU A 60 -1.52 -3.16 -30.77
N PRO A 61 -2.39 -2.84 -31.76
CA PRO A 61 -2.11 -1.81 -32.75
C PRO A 61 -1.75 -0.46 -32.13
N ILE A 62 -0.88 0.30 -32.80
CA ILE A 62 -0.49 1.65 -32.36
C ILE A 62 -1.72 2.57 -32.28
N SER A 63 -2.67 2.38 -33.20
CA SER A 63 -3.96 3.07 -33.32
C SER A 63 -4.99 2.72 -32.24
N THR A 64 -4.73 1.75 -31.34
CA THR A 64 -5.67 1.43 -30.24
C THR A 64 -6.01 2.70 -29.43
N PRO A 65 -7.31 3.02 -29.21
CA PRO A 65 -7.69 4.22 -28.46
C PRO A 65 -7.04 4.30 -27.09
N THR A 66 -6.50 5.48 -26.74
CA THR A 66 -5.81 5.72 -25.46
C THR A 66 -6.73 5.47 -24.28
N GLU A 67 -8.00 5.88 -24.37
CA GLU A 67 -9.02 5.66 -23.34
C GLU A 67 -9.20 4.16 -23.01
N ARG A 68 -9.29 3.30 -24.03
CA ARG A 68 -9.43 1.85 -23.82
C ARG A 68 -8.18 1.23 -23.20
N LEU A 69 -6.99 1.67 -23.60
CA LEU A 69 -5.74 1.21 -22.98
C LEU A 69 -5.65 1.67 -21.51
N LEU A 70 -6.00 2.93 -21.24
CA LEU A 70 -6.04 3.46 -19.89
C LEU A 70 -7.06 2.70 -19.05
N ALA A 71 -8.28 2.47 -19.54
CA ALA A 71 -9.36 1.77 -18.85
C ALA A 71 -8.92 0.43 -18.25
N LEU A 72 -8.12 -0.36 -18.99
CA LEU A 72 -7.54 -1.63 -18.56
C LEU A 72 -6.60 -1.54 -17.33
N GLY A 73 -6.13 -0.35 -16.93
CA GLY A 73 -5.39 -0.14 -15.67
C GLY A 73 -4.00 -0.78 -15.60
N ILE A 74 -3.46 -1.17 -16.75
CA ILE A 74 -2.25 -2.02 -16.87
C ILE A 74 -0.96 -1.28 -16.50
N HIS A 75 -0.97 0.05 -16.63
CA HIS A 75 0.14 0.94 -16.34
C HIS A 75 -0.35 2.19 -15.60
N ASN A 76 0.52 2.76 -14.79
CA ASN A 76 0.32 4.08 -14.17
C ASN A 76 0.68 5.19 -15.18
N SER A 77 0.32 6.44 -14.87
CA SER A 77 0.84 7.63 -15.57
C SER A 77 2.26 7.98 -15.14
N TYR A 78 2.95 8.84 -15.90
CA TYR A 78 4.25 9.37 -15.50
C TYR A 78 4.20 10.09 -14.14
N VAL A 79 3.17 10.92 -13.90
CA VAL A 79 2.98 11.67 -12.65
C VAL A 79 2.80 10.73 -11.45
N GLU A 80 2.02 9.65 -11.61
CA GLU A 80 1.89 8.62 -10.56
C GLU A 80 3.22 7.89 -10.30
N LEU A 81 4.00 7.59 -11.35
CA LEU A 81 5.30 6.93 -11.23
C LEU A 81 6.35 7.84 -10.59
N SER A 82 6.42 9.12 -10.97
CA SER A 82 7.38 10.08 -10.40
C SER A 82 7.07 10.35 -8.93
N ALA A 83 5.79 10.58 -8.59
CA ALA A 83 5.36 10.73 -7.20
C ALA A 83 5.71 9.50 -6.36
N ALA A 84 5.43 8.28 -6.84
CA ALA A 84 5.75 7.04 -6.12
C ALA A 84 7.27 6.87 -5.88
N VAL A 85 8.11 7.23 -6.86
CA VAL A 85 9.58 7.21 -6.72
C VAL A 85 10.04 8.24 -5.68
N LEU A 86 9.59 9.49 -5.80
CA LEU A 86 10.00 10.58 -4.90
C LEU A 86 9.56 10.33 -3.46
N ILE A 87 8.34 9.82 -3.25
CA ILE A 87 7.87 9.36 -1.92
C ILE A 87 8.78 8.25 -1.41
N SER A 88 9.01 7.18 -2.18
CA SER A 88 9.85 6.07 -1.71
C SER A 88 11.28 6.50 -1.35
N GLN A 89 11.85 7.47 -2.06
CA GLN A 89 13.17 8.03 -1.77
C GLN A 89 13.17 8.95 -0.54
N ARG A 90 12.14 9.80 -0.37
CA ARG A 90 11.95 10.62 0.83
C ARG A 90 11.82 9.73 2.07
N ASN A 91 11.06 8.64 2.01
CA ASN A 91 10.95 7.68 3.11
C ASN A 91 12.31 7.03 3.41
N ARG A 92 13.02 6.54 2.38
CA ARG A 92 14.36 5.95 2.54
C ARG A 92 15.38 6.90 3.19
N LEU A 93 15.36 8.19 2.82
CA LEU A 93 16.22 9.20 3.45
C LEU A 93 15.78 9.49 4.89
N SER A 94 14.48 9.65 5.13
CA SER A 94 13.90 9.90 6.46
C SER A 94 14.19 8.78 7.46
N ALA A 95 14.33 7.54 7.00
CA ALA A 95 14.68 6.38 7.82
C ALA A 95 16.13 6.40 8.37
N THR A 96 16.95 7.39 8.01
CA THR A 96 18.34 7.51 8.47
C THR A 96 18.56 8.89 9.10
N SER A 97 19.31 8.98 10.20
CA SER A 97 19.62 10.26 10.86
C SER A 97 20.30 11.24 9.91
N ALA A 98 21.31 10.79 9.15
CA ALA A 98 21.99 11.60 8.15
C ALA A 98 21.05 12.06 7.00
N GLY A 99 20.20 11.18 6.48
CA GLY A 99 19.24 11.53 5.43
C GLY A 99 18.14 12.49 5.92
N SER A 100 17.66 12.30 7.15
CA SER A 100 16.70 13.20 7.81
C SER A 100 17.29 14.59 8.07
N ALA A 101 18.56 14.66 8.49
CA ALA A 101 19.29 15.92 8.62
C ALA A 101 19.47 16.64 7.27
N ILE A 102 19.78 15.91 6.19
CA ILE A 102 19.85 16.46 4.84
C ILE A 102 18.49 17.01 4.39
N LEU A 103 17.41 16.24 4.55
CA LEU A 103 16.05 16.64 4.22
C LEU A 103 15.66 17.95 4.94
N THR A 104 15.90 18.00 6.25
CA THR A 104 15.64 19.18 7.09
C THR A 104 16.45 20.39 6.62
N ARG A 105 17.73 20.20 6.26
CA ARG A 105 18.61 21.27 5.75
C ARG A 105 18.16 21.86 4.41
N ILE A 106 17.50 21.06 3.57
CA ILE A 106 16.94 21.52 2.28
C ILE A 106 15.47 21.97 2.39
N GLY A 107 14.92 22.12 3.60
CA GLY A 107 13.55 22.58 3.84
C GLY A 107 12.46 21.54 3.52
N ILE A 108 12.82 20.28 3.26
CA ILE A 108 11.86 19.20 3.03
C ILE A 108 11.69 18.45 4.35
N SER A 109 10.51 18.51 4.96
CA SER A 109 10.24 17.74 6.18
C SER A 109 10.47 16.23 5.96
N PRO A 110 10.95 15.47 6.96
CA PRO A 110 10.90 14.01 6.91
C PRO A 110 9.49 13.50 6.56
N HIS A 111 9.39 12.33 5.95
CA HIS A 111 8.08 11.77 5.61
C HIS A 111 7.31 11.39 6.91
N PRO A 112 5.98 11.61 7.02
CA PRO A 112 5.24 11.43 8.28
C PRO A 112 5.41 10.09 8.98
N GLN A 113 5.64 9.01 8.22
CA GLN A 113 5.91 7.66 8.76
C GLN A 113 7.22 7.57 9.57
N HIS A 114 8.10 8.56 9.48
CA HIS A 114 9.39 8.64 10.19
C HIS A 114 9.49 9.88 11.10
N ILE A 115 8.38 10.58 11.34
CA ILE A 115 8.30 11.67 12.33
C ILE A 115 8.04 11.08 13.73
N ASP A 116 7.35 9.94 13.81
CA ASP A 116 7.22 9.15 15.04
C ASP A 116 8.39 8.14 15.12
N GLU A 117 9.31 8.33 16.07
CA GLU A 117 10.57 7.57 16.19
C GLU A 117 10.41 6.10 16.65
N GLU A 118 9.18 5.63 16.85
CA GLU A 118 8.87 4.38 17.59
C GLU A 118 8.14 3.32 16.73
N LEU A 119 8.52 3.20 15.44
CA LEU A 119 8.13 2.06 14.62
C LEU A 119 8.94 0.82 15.00
N VAL A 120 8.45 0.07 15.99
CA VAL A 120 8.99 -1.24 16.38
C VAL A 120 8.74 -2.26 15.24
N ASP A 121 9.78 -2.98 14.80
CA ASP A 121 9.60 -4.05 13.80
C ASP A 121 8.81 -5.22 14.39
N VAL A 122 7.93 -5.79 13.58
CA VAL A 122 7.01 -6.84 14.03
C VAL A 122 7.77 -8.18 14.06
N ALA A 123 7.75 -8.84 15.22
CA ALA A 123 8.36 -10.16 15.43
C ALA A 123 8.00 -11.13 14.30
N GLN A 124 8.98 -11.89 13.81
CA GLN A 124 8.86 -12.65 12.56
C GLN A 124 7.79 -13.75 12.64
N GLU A 125 7.51 -14.23 13.85
CA GLU A 125 6.47 -15.21 14.18
C GLU A 125 5.08 -14.62 13.91
N VAL A 126 4.84 -13.38 14.37
CA VAL A 126 3.61 -12.62 14.14
C VAL A 126 3.50 -12.24 12.66
N ARG A 127 4.62 -11.81 12.03
CA ARG A 127 4.65 -11.43 10.62
C ARG A 127 4.24 -12.57 9.68
N ARG A 128 4.56 -13.83 10.01
CA ARG A 128 4.13 -15.02 9.26
C ARG A 128 2.63 -15.31 9.35
N GLN A 129 1.94 -14.78 10.35
CA GLN A 129 0.48 -14.93 10.51
C GLN A 129 -0.32 -13.86 9.74
N ILE A 130 0.37 -12.88 9.14
CA ILE A 130 -0.22 -11.75 8.41
C ILE A 130 0.20 -11.80 6.93
N SER A 131 -0.76 -11.98 6.02
CA SER A 131 -0.56 -11.70 4.59
C SER A 131 -0.93 -10.23 4.28
N PHE A 132 -0.63 -9.67 3.09
CA PHE A 132 -0.86 -8.23 2.78
C PHE A 132 -1.27 -7.96 1.34
N ALA A 133 -2.35 -7.22 1.07
CA ALA A 133 -2.95 -7.06 -0.27
C ALA A 133 -2.02 -6.49 -1.36
N PRO A 134 -2.16 -6.89 -2.65
CA PRO A 134 -1.62 -6.10 -3.75
C PRO A 134 -2.31 -4.75 -3.73
N VAL A 135 -1.52 -3.70 -3.53
CA VAL A 135 -1.99 -2.33 -3.74
C VAL A 135 -2.48 -2.23 -5.18
N PRO A 136 -3.74 -1.84 -5.42
CA PRO A 136 -4.26 -1.72 -6.77
C PRO A 136 -3.48 -0.63 -7.52
N LYS A 137 -3.06 -0.95 -8.75
CA LYS A 137 -2.40 0.00 -9.64
C LYS A 137 -3.43 0.96 -10.26
N ASN A 138 -2.99 2.17 -10.60
CA ASN A 138 -3.78 3.16 -11.33
C ASN A 138 -5.19 3.35 -10.70
N MET A 139 -5.21 3.81 -9.43
CA MET A 139 -6.40 3.86 -8.56
C MET A 139 -6.55 5.25 -7.89
N HIS A 140 -6.26 6.33 -8.63
CA HIS A 140 -6.41 7.71 -8.16
C HIS A 140 -7.81 8.00 -7.60
N HIS A 141 -7.87 8.70 -6.46
CA HIS A 141 -9.10 9.05 -5.73
C HIS A 141 -10.06 9.94 -6.55
N GLU A 142 -9.55 10.81 -7.42
CA GLU A 142 -10.40 11.63 -8.31
C GLU A 142 -10.75 10.89 -9.61
N PHE A 143 -9.75 10.45 -10.38
CA PHE A 143 -9.95 10.06 -11.79
C PHE A 143 -10.50 8.65 -12.02
N HIS A 144 -10.46 7.74 -11.03
CA HIS A 144 -10.71 6.31 -11.25
C HIS A 144 -11.85 5.72 -10.41
N ALA A 145 -12.95 6.48 -10.30
CA ALA A 145 -14.16 6.10 -9.54
C ALA A 145 -14.73 4.72 -9.95
N GLU A 146 -14.86 4.44 -11.25
CA GLU A 146 -15.36 3.17 -11.75
C GLU A 146 -14.53 1.98 -11.29
N ARG A 147 -13.19 2.13 -11.23
CA ARG A 147 -12.30 1.07 -10.73
C ARG A 147 -12.43 0.85 -9.24
N ARG A 148 -12.60 1.91 -8.45
CA ARG A 148 -12.87 1.79 -7.01
C ARG A 148 -14.19 1.05 -6.79
N ASN A 149 -15.24 1.38 -7.55
CA ASN A 149 -16.52 0.68 -7.50
C ASN A 149 -16.39 -0.80 -7.90
N ALA A 150 -15.68 -1.11 -9.00
CA ALA A 150 -15.40 -2.49 -9.41
C ALA A 150 -14.58 -3.26 -8.36
N ARG A 151 -13.62 -2.60 -7.70
CA ARG A 151 -12.80 -3.17 -6.61
C ARG A 151 -13.64 -3.44 -5.36
N VAL A 152 -14.53 -2.52 -4.97
CA VAL A 152 -15.48 -2.71 -3.86
C VAL A 152 -16.43 -3.88 -4.17
N ASN A 153 -16.96 -3.96 -5.39
CA ASN A 153 -17.82 -5.07 -5.81
C ASN A 153 -17.07 -6.42 -5.80
N TRP A 154 -15.80 -6.43 -6.20
CA TRP A 154 -14.95 -7.63 -6.08
C TRP A 154 -14.71 -8.00 -4.60
N LEU A 155 -14.38 -7.05 -3.74
CA LEU A 155 -14.18 -7.28 -2.31
C LEU A 155 -15.46 -7.83 -1.66
N ARG A 156 -16.62 -7.24 -1.95
CA ARG A 156 -17.93 -7.74 -1.51
C ARG A 156 -18.23 -9.15 -2.04
N LYS A 157 -17.86 -9.47 -3.29
CA LYS A 157 -18.04 -10.83 -3.84
C LYS A 157 -17.09 -11.87 -3.21
N GLN A 158 -15.90 -11.47 -2.79
CA GLN A 158 -14.92 -12.38 -2.16
C GLN A 158 -15.18 -12.58 -0.66
N PHE A 159 -15.55 -11.51 0.05
CA PHE A 159 -15.58 -11.46 1.51
C PHE A 159 -16.97 -11.17 2.10
N GLY A 160 -17.92 -10.66 1.31
CA GLY A 160 -19.23 -10.21 1.80
C GLY A 160 -20.20 -11.30 2.26
N SER A 161 -19.78 -12.57 2.27
CA SER A 161 -20.49 -13.69 2.90
C SER A 161 -19.79 -14.22 4.15
N ALA A 162 -18.65 -13.66 4.54
CA ALA A 162 -17.84 -14.13 5.65
C ALA A 162 -18.09 -13.28 6.92
N SER A 163 -18.40 -13.94 8.04
CA SER A 163 -18.76 -13.28 9.32
C SER A 163 -17.60 -12.56 10.00
N ASN A 164 -16.37 -12.94 9.66
CA ASN A 164 -15.11 -12.49 10.26
C ASN A 164 -14.49 -11.25 9.57
N VAL A 165 -15.25 -10.56 8.73
CA VAL A 165 -14.81 -9.34 8.04
C VAL A 165 -15.12 -8.13 8.90
N ALA A 166 -14.08 -7.36 9.22
CA ALA A 166 -14.22 -6.08 9.90
C ALA A 166 -13.57 -4.98 9.05
N TYR A 167 -14.37 -3.99 8.66
CA TYR A 167 -13.91 -2.78 7.98
C TYR A 167 -13.45 -1.76 9.02
N VAL A 168 -12.36 -1.07 8.73
CA VAL A 168 -11.61 -0.27 9.70
C VAL A 168 -11.21 1.06 9.07
N ASP A 169 -11.47 2.16 9.76
CA ASP A 169 -11.06 3.52 9.35
C ASP A 169 -10.59 4.35 10.56
N ALA A 170 -9.77 5.38 10.30
CA ALA A 170 -9.08 6.22 11.27
C ALA A 170 -9.04 7.71 10.86
N ALA A 171 -10.17 8.41 11.02
CA ALA A 171 -10.33 9.81 10.65
C ALA A 171 -9.73 10.80 11.67
N SER A 172 -9.34 12.00 11.21
CA SER A 172 -8.98 13.12 12.10
C SER A 172 -10.23 13.76 12.67
N TYR A 173 -10.26 13.97 13.99
CA TYR A 173 -11.34 14.71 14.66
C TYR A 173 -10.88 16.13 15.01
N ASP A 174 -9.69 16.25 15.59
CA ASP A 174 -9.01 17.53 15.83
C ASP A 174 -7.51 17.37 15.57
N TRP A 175 -6.74 18.44 15.78
CA TRP A 175 -5.29 18.49 15.54
C TRP A 175 -4.46 17.54 16.43
N GLN A 176 -5.03 16.99 17.52
CA GLN A 176 -4.39 16.04 18.43
C GLN A 176 -5.11 14.69 18.52
N ARG A 177 -6.29 14.53 17.92
CA ARG A 177 -7.15 13.35 18.10
C ARG A 177 -7.63 12.77 16.78
N ARG A 178 -7.53 11.45 16.70
CA ARG A 178 -8.13 10.65 15.64
C ARG A 178 -9.19 9.72 16.22
N ILE A 179 -10.31 9.61 15.52
CA ILE A 179 -11.39 8.67 15.83
C ILE A 179 -11.19 7.44 14.96
N ILE A 180 -11.29 6.29 15.60
CA ILE A 180 -11.21 4.96 15.02
C ILE A 180 -12.61 4.35 15.06
N THR A 181 -13.04 3.81 13.93
CA THR A 181 -14.33 3.10 13.79
C THR A 181 -14.09 1.74 13.15
N ILE A 182 -14.74 0.72 13.72
CA ILE A 182 -14.67 -0.67 13.25
C ILE A 182 -16.11 -1.15 13.06
N VAL A 183 -16.44 -1.54 11.83
CA VAL A 183 -17.79 -2.00 11.45
C VAL A 183 -17.73 -3.40 10.84
N ASP A 184 -18.81 -4.17 11.01
CA ASP A 184 -18.94 -5.48 10.39
C ASP A 184 -19.39 -5.37 8.92
N ASN A 185 -19.56 -6.53 8.27
CA ASN A 185 -20.06 -6.61 6.90
C ASN A 185 -21.51 -6.11 6.73
N ASN A 186 -22.30 -6.04 7.80
CA ASN A 186 -23.65 -5.45 7.80
C ASN A 186 -23.64 -3.93 8.06
N MET A 187 -22.46 -3.30 8.08
CA MET A 187 -22.25 -1.89 8.46
C MET A 187 -22.69 -1.55 9.89
N THR A 188 -22.79 -2.55 10.77
CA THR A 188 -23.07 -2.35 12.20
C THR A 188 -21.78 -2.05 12.95
N LEU A 189 -21.85 -1.13 13.93
CA LEU A 189 -20.69 -0.73 14.71
C LEU A 189 -20.27 -1.86 15.66
N LEU A 190 -19.07 -2.41 15.45
CA LEU A 190 -18.47 -3.39 16.34
C LEU A 190 -17.79 -2.72 17.54
N THR A 191 -17.00 -1.68 17.28
CA THR A 191 -16.38 -0.84 18.32
C THR A 191 -15.85 0.47 17.73
N SER A 192 -15.56 1.44 18.60
CA SER A 192 -14.95 2.71 18.24
C SER A 192 -14.03 3.21 19.36
N ALA A 193 -12.98 3.94 19.02
CA ALA A 193 -12.04 4.51 19.99
C ALA A 193 -11.58 5.92 19.58
N SER A 194 -11.18 6.73 20.55
CA SER A 194 -10.50 8.02 20.32
C SER A 194 -9.04 7.89 20.75
N VAL A 195 -8.11 8.13 19.83
CA VAL A 195 -6.67 8.07 20.08
C VAL A 195 -6.08 9.48 20.02
N ARG A 196 -5.31 9.86 21.04
CA ARG A 196 -4.52 11.10 21.02
C ARG A 196 -3.27 10.89 20.18
N THR A 197 -3.33 11.30 18.92
CA THR A 197 -2.20 11.33 18.00
C THR A 197 -2.45 12.31 16.85
N THR A 198 -1.40 12.98 16.40
CA THR A 198 -1.35 13.75 15.14
C THR A 198 -1.23 12.83 13.92
N SER A 199 -0.66 11.64 14.12
CA SER A 199 -0.18 10.73 13.08
C SER A 199 -1.26 9.81 12.54
N ALA A 200 -1.51 9.86 11.22
CA ALA A 200 -2.41 8.94 10.53
C ALA A 200 -1.94 7.48 10.71
N THR A 201 -0.65 7.25 10.44
CA THR A 201 0.11 6.02 10.67
C THR A 201 -0.23 5.33 12.00
N LYS A 202 -0.17 6.09 13.11
CA LYS A 202 -0.38 5.56 14.45
C LYS A 202 -1.85 5.23 14.71
N ALA A 203 -2.78 6.04 14.20
CA ALA A 203 -4.21 5.77 14.32
C ALA A 203 -4.66 4.56 13.48
N GLU A 204 -4.24 4.47 12.20
CA GLU A 204 -4.48 3.31 11.33
C GLU A 204 -3.96 2.01 11.96
N SER A 205 -2.73 2.02 12.48
CA SER A 205 -2.13 0.87 13.15
C SER A 205 -2.88 0.49 14.43
N THR A 206 -3.31 1.48 15.22
CA THR A 206 -4.13 1.24 16.43
C THR A 206 -5.50 0.66 16.07
N ALA A 207 -6.06 1.06 14.93
CA ALA A 207 -7.35 0.59 14.45
C ALA A 207 -7.30 -0.89 14.03
N ILE A 208 -6.24 -1.29 13.32
CA ILE A 208 -5.98 -2.69 12.99
C ILE A 208 -5.75 -3.51 14.28
N ALA A 209 -4.92 -3.03 15.21
CA ALA A 209 -4.64 -3.71 16.47
C ALA A 209 -5.90 -3.90 17.35
N LEU A 210 -6.76 -2.87 17.44
CA LEU A 210 -8.04 -2.93 18.14
C LEU A 210 -8.98 -3.95 17.49
N THR A 211 -8.99 -4.04 16.16
CA THR A 211 -9.79 -5.01 15.39
C THR A 211 -9.34 -6.44 15.64
N VAL A 212 -8.02 -6.69 15.62
CA VAL A 212 -7.45 -8.01 15.92
C VAL A 212 -7.80 -8.43 17.34
N ASN A 213 -7.60 -7.56 18.34
CA ASN A 213 -7.94 -7.85 19.74
C ASN A 213 -9.46 -8.13 19.92
N PHE A 214 -10.33 -7.40 19.22
CA PHE A 214 -11.77 -7.60 19.28
C PHE A 214 -12.21 -8.93 18.67
N GLN A 215 -11.64 -9.35 17.52
CA GLN A 215 -11.95 -10.64 16.91
C GLN A 215 -11.30 -11.82 17.65
N GLU A 216 -10.09 -11.65 18.21
CA GLU A 216 -9.43 -12.66 19.04
C GLU A 216 -10.27 -13.02 20.28
N ARG A 217 -10.91 -12.03 20.93
CA ARG A 217 -11.88 -12.27 22.01
C ARG A 217 -13.11 -13.05 21.59
N LYS A 218 -13.47 -13.06 20.30
CA LYS A 218 -14.53 -13.91 19.74
C LYS A 218 -14.05 -15.29 19.31
N GLY A 219 -12.73 -15.54 19.30
CA GLY A 219 -12.13 -16.78 18.80
C GLY A 219 -12.08 -16.89 17.27
N GLU A 220 -12.26 -15.78 16.53
CA GLU A 220 -12.34 -15.77 15.08
C GLU A 220 -11.03 -15.29 14.42
N SER A 221 -10.67 -15.88 13.27
CA SER A 221 -9.57 -15.40 12.42
C SER A 221 -10.05 -14.22 11.60
N SER A 222 -9.37 -13.07 11.68
CA SER A 222 -9.85 -11.82 11.09
C SER A 222 -9.48 -11.63 9.62
N VAL A 223 -10.40 -11.04 8.87
CA VAL A 223 -10.14 -10.43 7.55
C VAL A 223 -10.40 -8.93 7.68
N ILE A 224 -9.37 -8.12 7.41
CA ILE A 224 -9.40 -6.68 7.65
C ILE A 224 -9.15 -5.93 6.34
N PRO A 225 -10.20 -5.49 5.63
CA PRO A 225 -10.06 -4.57 4.51
C PRO A 225 -9.74 -3.16 5.04
N SER A 226 -8.53 -2.69 4.78
CA SER A 226 -8.11 -1.30 5.00
C SER A 226 -7.36 -0.80 3.76
N ASP A 227 -7.46 0.50 3.50
CA ASP A 227 -6.71 1.23 2.48
C ASP A 227 -5.40 1.84 3.00
N SER A 228 -5.10 1.68 4.31
CA SER A 228 -3.86 2.09 4.96
C SER A 228 -2.63 1.59 4.20
N HIS A 229 -1.94 2.48 3.48
CA HIS A 229 -0.79 2.11 2.65
C HIS A 229 0.41 1.59 3.47
N LEU A 230 0.52 1.95 4.75
CA LEU A 230 1.65 1.65 5.63
C LEU A 230 2.02 0.15 5.64
N PHE A 231 1.01 -0.71 5.80
CA PHE A 231 1.17 -2.14 5.97
C PHE A 231 1.49 -2.90 4.66
N THR A 232 1.37 -2.26 3.50
CA THR A 232 1.42 -2.93 2.19
C THR A 232 2.83 -3.11 1.61
N ARG A 233 3.91 -2.76 2.34
CA ARG A 233 5.29 -2.92 1.87
C ARG A 233 5.89 -4.29 2.29
N PRO A 234 6.16 -5.21 1.35
CA PRO A 234 6.92 -6.41 1.66
C PRO A 234 8.40 -6.07 1.93
N PRO A 235 9.09 -6.79 2.85
CA PRO A 235 10.54 -6.73 2.94
C PRO A 235 11.13 -7.47 1.73
N SER A 236 11.79 -6.73 0.83
CA SER A 236 12.70 -7.25 -0.21
C SER A 236 12.29 -8.59 -0.86
N GLY A 237 11.12 -8.65 -1.52
CA GLY A 237 10.67 -9.87 -2.20
C GLY A 237 9.45 -9.65 -3.09
N ASN A 238 9.40 -10.34 -4.24
CA ASN A 238 8.26 -10.26 -5.16
C ASN A 238 7.04 -11.00 -4.57
N GLY A 239 6.01 -10.27 -4.16
CA GLY A 239 4.75 -10.83 -3.67
C GLY A 239 3.85 -9.74 -3.09
N THR A 240 2.54 -9.85 -3.29
CA THR A 240 1.52 -8.89 -2.79
C THR A 240 0.15 -9.58 -2.90
N GLU A 241 -0.55 -9.82 -1.77
CA GLU A 241 -1.55 -10.91 -1.52
C GLU A 241 -2.91 -10.49 -0.86
N ALA A 242 -3.12 -10.53 0.48
CA ALA A 242 -4.32 -10.01 1.20
C ALA A 242 -4.12 -9.94 2.74
N ILE A 243 -4.62 -8.93 3.49
CA ILE A 243 -4.63 -9.02 4.98
C ILE A 243 -5.62 -10.09 5.45
N ARG A 244 -5.05 -11.27 5.70
CA ARG A 244 -5.68 -12.44 6.30
C ARG A 244 -4.84 -12.83 7.51
N THR A 245 -5.38 -12.59 8.70
CA THR A 245 -4.74 -12.90 9.98
C THR A 245 -5.22 -14.27 10.45
N GLN A 246 -4.43 -15.32 10.21
CA GLN A 246 -4.73 -16.67 10.68
C GLN A 246 -4.21 -16.86 12.10
N THR A 247 -5.06 -16.58 13.08
CA THR A 247 -4.86 -16.97 14.47
C THR A 247 -5.02 -18.49 14.61
N ARG A 248 -3.91 -19.22 14.59
CA ARG A 248 -3.81 -20.46 15.37
C ARG A 248 -3.30 -20.08 16.76
N SER A 249 -4.04 -20.46 17.78
CA SER A 249 -3.75 -20.21 19.19
C SER A 249 -2.27 -20.43 19.53
N PRO A 250 -1.56 -19.45 20.12
CA PRO A 250 -0.23 -19.70 20.66
C PRO A 250 -0.34 -20.69 21.84
N PRO A 251 0.69 -21.51 22.10
CA PRO A 251 0.79 -22.18 23.39
C PRO A 251 0.88 -21.12 24.49
N SER A 252 0.19 -21.35 25.60
CA SER A 252 0.16 -20.47 26.76
C SER A 252 1.58 -20.22 27.28
N VAL A 253 2.04 -18.96 27.18
CA VAL A 253 3.26 -18.50 27.85
C VAL A 253 2.86 -17.97 29.22
N ASP A 254 3.26 -18.69 30.27
CA ASP A 254 2.92 -18.34 31.64
C ASP A 254 3.45 -16.95 32.03
N LEU A 255 2.55 -16.08 32.48
CA LEU A 255 2.89 -14.81 33.10
C LEU A 255 3.51 -15.06 34.48
N VAL A 256 4.84 -15.18 34.52
CA VAL A 256 5.61 -15.19 35.77
C VAL A 256 5.28 -13.92 36.57
N PRO A 257 4.81 -14.02 37.83
CA PRO A 257 4.36 -12.86 38.58
C PRO A 257 5.54 -12.00 39.06
N GLY A 258 5.77 -10.89 38.35
CA GLY A 258 6.78 -9.89 38.70
C GLY A 258 6.54 -9.27 40.08
N THR A 259 7.57 -9.31 40.93
CA THR A 259 7.51 -8.89 42.33
C THR A 259 7.30 -7.39 42.50
N ARG A 260 6.22 -7.01 43.21
CA ARG A 260 6.02 -5.63 43.69
C ARG A 260 7.04 -5.30 44.79
N ARG A 261 8.10 -4.54 44.47
CA ARG A 261 8.82 -3.77 45.49
C ARG A 261 8.09 -2.46 45.76
N ALA A 262 7.57 -2.32 46.97
CA ALA A 262 6.87 -1.12 47.41
C ALA A 262 7.85 0.04 47.64
N ARG A 263 7.42 1.26 47.27
CA ARG A 263 7.94 2.48 47.89
C ARG A 263 7.47 2.54 49.34
N ARG A 264 8.36 2.84 50.27
CA ARG A 264 8.03 3.58 51.49
C ARG A 264 9.07 4.68 51.70
N GLN A 265 8.52 5.85 52.03
CA GLN A 265 9.05 7.02 52.75
C GLN A 265 10.57 7.07 52.95
#